data_AF-A0A954RM48-F1
#
_entry.id   AF-A0A954RM48-F1
#
_cell.length_a   1.000
_cell.length_b   1.000
_cell.length_c   1.000
_cell.angle_alpha   90.00
_cell.angle_beta   90.00
_cell.angle_gamma   90.00
#
_symmetry.space_group_name_H-M   'P 1'
#
loop_
_entity.id
_entity.type
_entity.pdbx_description
1 polymer ?
#
loop_
_entity_poly.entity_id
_entity_poly.type
_entity_poly.pdbx_seq_one_letter_code
_entity_poly.pdbx_strand_id
1 'polypeptide(L)'
;MIVTDGESFFSEEKRDTTTQVDYRQPGVPAVKITNRCRANAYVIQKELLVDPRRDVLLQRIRFTAGAGPTYKYRLYALLAPHLGNCGAGNNGFVGDYKGTPMLFAERDRLALALA
;
A
#
# COMPACT_ATOMS: atom_id res chain seq x y z
N MET A 1 -3.85 -3.01 0.14
CA MET A 1 -4.87 -1.97 -0.08
C MET A 1 -6.24 -2.59 0.00
N ILE A 2 -7.25 -1.80 0.32
CA ILE A 2 -8.66 -2.18 0.25
C ILE A 2 -9.28 -1.40 -0.91
N VAL A 3 -10.11 -2.07 -1.71
CA VAL A 3 -10.86 -1.48 -2.81
C VAL A 3 -12.35 -1.74 -2.59
N THR A 4 -13.17 -0.71 -2.72
CA THR A 4 -14.64 -0.82 -2.63
C THR A 4 -15.32 -0.06 -3.77
N ASP A 5 -16.59 -0.34 -4.03
CA ASP A 5 -17.47 0.53 -4.84
C ASP A 5 -18.18 1.61 -3.99
N GLY A 6 -18.15 1.46 -2.66
CA GLY A 6 -18.85 2.34 -1.72
C GLY A 6 -20.30 1.93 -1.46
N GLU A 7 -20.72 0.76 -1.96
CA GLU A 7 -22.08 0.21 -1.84
C GLU A 7 -22.05 -1.24 -1.35
N SER A 8 -21.53 -2.18 -2.14
CA SER A 8 -21.61 -3.62 -1.87
C SER A 8 -20.32 -4.40 -2.14
N PHE A 9 -19.51 -3.93 -3.09
CA PHE A 9 -18.24 -4.54 -3.42
C PHE A 9 -17.16 -4.19 -2.38
N PHE A 10 -16.50 -5.22 -1.88
CA PHE A 10 -15.32 -5.12 -1.01
C PHE A 10 -14.26 -6.11 -1.49
N SER A 11 -13.01 -5.65 -1.56
CA SER A 11 -11.89 -6.47 -1.99
C SER A 11 -10.62 -6.06 -1.23
N GLU A 12 -10.04 -7.01 -0.49
CA GLU A 12 -8.72 -6.87 0.13
C GLU A 12 -7.67 -7.38 -0.85
N GLU A 13 -6.74 -6.51 -1.27
CA GLU A 13 -5.72 -6.81 -2.27
C GLU A 13 -4.98 -8.14 -2.02
N LYS A 14 -4.59 -8.41 -0.77
CA LYS A 14 -3.86 -9.62 -0.39
C LYS A 14 -4.68 -10.90 -0.60
N ARG A 15 -6.00 -10.82 -0.41
CA ARG A 15 -6.89 -11.98 -0.41
C ARG A 15 -7.59 -12.20 -1.73
N ASP A 16 -7.94 -11.13 -2.44
CA ASP A 16 -8.90 -11.15 -3.55
C ASP A 16 -8.28 -10.92 -4.93
N THR A 17 -6.94 -10.81 -4.99
CA THR A 17 -6.20 -10.66 -6.24
C THR A 17 -5.26 -11.83 -6.51
N THR A 18 -4.98 -12.07 -7.78
CA THR A 18 -3.84 -12.87 -8.22
C THR A 18 -2.64 -11.95 -8.42
N THR A 19 -1.56 -12.23 -7.69
CA THR A 19 -0.33 -11.41 -7.67
C THR A 19 0.74 -11.98 -8.59
N GLN A 20 1.32 -11.10 -9.40
CA GLN A 20 2.55 -11.36 -10.15
C GLN A 20 3.63 -10.40 -9.66
N VAL A 21 4.84 -10.92 -9.48
CA VAL A 21 6.02 -10.15 -9.03
C VAL A 21 7.11 -10.27 -10.07
N ASP A 22 7.61 -9.13 -10.54
CA ASP A 22 8.72 -9.02 -11.48
C ASP A 22 9.79 -8.08 -10.92
N TYR A 23 11.05 -8.25 -11.33
CA TYR A 23 12.12 -7.31 -11.02
C TYR A 23 12.32 -6.33 -12.16
N ARG A 24 12.73 -5.10 -11.86
CA ARG A 24 13.05 -4.11 -12.90
C ARG A 24 14.17 -4.58 -13.81
N GLN A 25 15.21 -5.15 -13.22
CA GLN A 25 16.37 -5.73 -13.88
C GLN A 25 16.97 -6.83 -12.97
N PRO A 26 17.70 -7.81 -13.52
CA PRO A 26 18.42 -8.80 -12.71
C PRO A 26 19.36 -8.11 -11.71
N GLY A 27 19.31 -8.53 -10.44
CA GLY A 27 20.17 -8.01 -9.38
C GLY A 27 19.79 -6.63 -8.81
N VAL A 28 18.78 -5.95 -9.36
CA VAL A 28 18.31 -4.66 -8.85
C VAL A 28 17.12 -4.87 -7.89
N PRO A 29 17.20 -4.43 -6.62
CA PRO A 29 16.14 -4.60 -5.62
C PRO A 29 14.98 -3.59 -5.82
N ALA A 30 14.54 -3.43 -7.06
CA ALA A 30 13.38 -2.65 -7.45
C ALA A 30 12.34 -3.59 -8.06
N VAL A 31 11.20 -3.68 -7.41
CA VAL A 31 10.18 -4.71 -7.67
C VAL A 31 8.95 -4.09 -8.29
N LYS A 32 8.41 -4.74 -9.32
CA LYS A 32 7.11 -4.45 -9.89
C LYS A 32 6.12 -5.53 -9.44
N ILE A 33 5.01 -5.12 -8.86
CA ILE A 33 3.94 -6.03 -8.43
C ILE A 33 2.69 -5.70 -9.24
N THR A 34 2.08 -6.70 -9.86
CA THR A 34 0.80 -6.57 -10.56
C THR A 34 -0.23 -7.46 -9.88
N ASN A 35 -1.25 -6.84 -9.27
CA ASN A 35 -2.35 -7.51 -8.62
C ASN A 35 -3.61 -7.38 -9.48
N ARG A 36 -4.10 -8.51 -9.99
CA ARG A 36 -5.33 -8.57 -10.80
C ARG A 36 -6.47 -9.09 -9.93
N CYS A 37 -7.52 -8.31 -9.75
CA CYS A 37 -8.71 -8.75 -9.01
C CYS A 37 -9.29 -10.01 -9.65
N ARG A 38 -9.58 -11.05 -8.87
CA ARG A 38 -10.12 -12.32 -9.41
C ARG A 38 -11.53 -12.17 -10.00
N ALA A 39 -12.28 -11.17 -9.53
CA ALA A 39 -13.56 -10.77 -10.12
C ALA A 39 -13.41 -9.88 -11.38
N ASN A 40 -12.19 -9.66 -11.86
CA ASN A 40 -11.86 -8.77 -12.99
C ASN A 40 -12.31 -7.30 -12.81
N ALA A 41 -12.59 -6.87 -11.58
CA ALA A 41 -13.05 -5.52 -11.29
C ALA A 41 -11.95 -4.45 -11.47
N TYR A 42 -10.68 -4.81 -11.24
CA TYR A 42 -9.56 -3.87 -11.31
C TYR A 42 -8.20 -4.56 -11.45
N VAL A 43 -7.19 -3.75 -11.78
CA VAL A 43 -5.77 -4.09 -11.68
C VAL A 43 -5.05 -3.00 -10.86
N ILE A 44 -4.25 -3.42 -9.88
CA ILE A 44 -3.32 -2.55 -9.15
C ILE A 44 -1.89 -2.89 -9.59
N GLN A 45 -1.16 -1.90 -10.05
CA GLN A 45 0.27 -2.00 -10.32
C GLN A 45 1.05 -1.21 -9.29
N LYS A 46 2.12 -1.79 -8.75
CA LYS A 46 3.01 -1.15 -7.80
C LYS A 46 4.46 -1.25 -8.26
N GLU A 47 5.21 -0.19 -8.08
CA GLU A 47 6.67 -0.18 -8.19
C GLU A 47 7.24 0.15 -6.80
N LEU A 48 8.07 -0.74 -6.26
CA LEU A 48 8.63 -0.65 -4.91
C LEU A 48 10.15 -0.53 -5.01
N LEU A 49 10.72 0.38 -4.22
CA LEU A 49 12.16 0.52 -4.03
C LEU A 49 12.48 1.16 -2.68
N VAL A 50 13.68 0.95 -2.17
CA VAL A 50 14.18 1.60 -0.95
C VAL A 50 15.12 2.75 -1.36
N ASP A 51 15.01 3.91 -0.70
CA ASP A 51 15.95 5.02 -0.91
C ASP A 51 17.34 4.63 -0.38
N PRO A 52 18.41 4.65 -1.21
CA PRO A 52 19.75 4.24 -0.76
C PRO A 52 20.38 5.20 0.26
N ARG A 53 19.79 6.37 0.51
CA ARG A 53 20.32 7.42 1.39
C ARG A 53 19.48 7.64 2.65
N ARG A 54 18.30 7.01 2.77
CA ARG A 54 17.33 7.26 3.84
C ARG A 54 16.57 5.99 4.19
N ASP A 55 16.08 5.90 5.42
CA ASP A 55 15.23 4.79 5.88
C ASP A 55 13.79 4.92 5.35
N VAL A 56 13.62 4.80 4.03
CA VAL A 56 12.34 5.00 3.35
C VAL A 56 12.11 3.92 2.30
N LEU A 57 10.94 3.27 2.39
CA LEU A 57 10.37 2.45 1.32
C LEU A 57 9.42 3.31 0.48
N LEU A 58 9.72 3.44 -0.81
CA LEU A 58 8.88 4.14 -1.78
C LEU A 58 7.96 3.14 -2.49
N GLN A 59 6.68 3.51 -2.63
CA GLN A 59 5.71 2.75 -3.42
C GLN A 59 5.02 3.68 -4.42
N ARG A 60 5.20 3.44 -5.71
CA ARG A 60 4.42 4.09 -6.76
C ARG A 60 3.26 3.18 -7.15
N ILE A 61 2.04 3.64 -6.97
CA ILE A 61 0.84 2.84 -7.19
C ILE A 61 0.04 3.41 -8.36
N ARG A 62 -0.43 2.53 -9.24
CA ARG A 62 -1.40 2.84 -10.31
C ARG A 62 -2.58 1.89 -10.21
N PHE A 63 -3.77 2.45 -10.24
CA PHE A 63 -5.03 1.70 -10.27
C PHE A 63 -5.69 1.85 -11.64
N THR A 64 -6.18 0.73 -12.16
CA THR A 64 -6.94 0.68 -13.41
C THR A 64 -8.22 -0.10 -13.17
N ALA A 65 -9.38 0.48 -13.46
CA ALA A 65 -10.65 -0.23 -13.44
C ALA A 65 -10.69 -1.28 -14.56
N GLY A 66 -11.23 -2.46 -14.27
CA GLY A 66 -11.39 -3.53 -15.26
C GLY A 66 -12.57 -3.31 -16.19
N ALA A 67 -13.68 -2.79 -15.64
CA ALA A 67 -14.83 -2.32 -16.40
C ALA A 67 -15.45 -1.09 -15.72
N GLY A 68 -16.04 -0.21 -16.54
CA GLY A 68 -16.62 1.05 -16.07
C GLY A 68 -15.59 2.11 -15.68
N PRO A 69 -16.05 3.28 -15.22
CA PRO A 69 -15.17 4.39 -14.91
C PRO A 69 -14.49 4.21 -13.54
N THR A 70 -13.23 4.68 -13.44
CA THR A 70 -12.41 4.57 -12.23
C THR A 70 -12.99 5.28 -11.01
N TYR A 71 -13.74 6.38 -11.20
CA TYR A 71 -14.33 7.15 -10.09
C TYR A 71 -15.38 6.39 -9.27
N LYS A 72 -15.89 5.25 -9.78
CA LYS A 72 -16.80 4.37 -9.03
C LYS A 72 -16.09 3.58 -7.93
N TYR A 73 -14.77 3.48 -7.99
CA TYR A 73 -14.00 2.74 -6.99
C TYR A 73 -13.39 3.70 -5.97
N ARG A 74 -13.37 3.25 -4.71
CA ARG A 74 -12.67 3.90 -3.61
C ARG A 74 -11.49 3.05 -3.22
N LEU A 75 -10.34 3.69 -3.04
CA LEU A 75 -9.09 3.04 -2.68
C LEU A 75 -8.67 3.49 -1.28
N TYR A 76 -8.33 2.52 -0.44
CA TYR A 76 -7.89 2.77 0.92
C TYR A 76 -6.52 2.12 1.15
N ALA A 77 -5.59 2.91 1.70
CA ALA A 77 -4.38 2.37 2.30
C ALA A 77 -4.75 1.63 3.60
N LEU A 78 -4.10 0.50 3.84
CA LEU A 78 -4.20 -0.25 5.09
C LEU A 78 -2.81 -0.37 5.67
N LEU A 79 -2.55 0.34 6.77
CA LEU A 79 -1.27 0.34 7.47
C LEU A 79 -1.41 -0.45 8.78
N ALA A 80 -0.71 -1.58 8.87
CA ALA A 80 -0.70 -2.46 10.05
C ALA A 80 0.72 -2.52 10.63
N PRO A 81 1.14 -1.54 11.46
CA PRO A 81 2.49 -1.46 11.99
C PRO A 81 2.74 -2.59 12.99
N HIS A 82 3.87 -3.29 12.84
CA HIS A 82 4.37 -4.30 13.77
C HIS A 82 5.74 -3.88 14.30
N LEU A 83 5.82 -2.71 14.94
CA LEU A 83 7.09 -2.13 15.37
C LEU A 83 7.74 -2.99 16.46
N GLY A 84 9.04 -3.21 16.35
CA GLY A 84 9.78 -4.07 17.27
C GLY A 84 9.31 -5.53 17.23
N ASN A 85 8.88 -6.01 16.06
CA ASN A 85 8.37 -7.36 15.83
C ASN A 85 7.14 -7.72 16.69
N CYS A 86 6.32 -6.76 17.12
CA CYS A 86 5.04 -7.05 17.78
C CYS A 86 3.89 -6.26 17.16
N GLY A 87 2.77 -6.95 16.92
CA GLY A 87 1.55 -6.33 16.40
C GLY A 87 0.73 -5.58 17.46
N ALA A 88 0.89 -5.93 18.74
CA ALA A 88 0.23 -5.26 19.86
C ALA A 88 1.09 -4.13 20.45
N GLY A 89 0.44 -3.16 21.12
CA GLY A 89 1.12 -2.09 21.84
C GLY A 89 1.75 -1.01 20.96
N ASN A 90 1.27 -0.86 19.72
CA ASN A 90 1.65 0.24 18.83
C ASN A 90 0.69 1.42 19.02
N ASN A 91 1.21 2.64 19.17
CA ASN A 91 0.40 3.86 19.20
C ASN A 91 0.32 4.43 17.78
N GLY A 92 -0.88 4.48 17.20
CA GLY A 92 -1.13 5.06 15.88
C GLY A 92 -1.84 6.40 15.98
N PHE A 93 -1.41 7.40 15.21
CA PHE A 93 -2.03 8.73 15.20
C PHE A 93 -1.87 9.43 13.85
N VAL A 94 -2.70 10.44 13.61
CA VAL A 94 -2.56 11.37 12.47
C VAL A 94 -1.79 12.59 12.95
N GLY A 95 -0.80 13.03 12.18
CA GLY A 95 -0.03 14.24 12.47
C GLY A 95 0.28 15.02 11.21
N ASP A 96 0.78 16.24 11.39
CA ASP A 96 1.31 17.07 10.31
C ASP A 96 2.84 17.13 10.41
N TYR A 97 3.52 16.93 9.28
CA TYR A 97 4.94 17.18 9.17
C TYR A 97 5.21 18.15 8.03
N LYS A 98 5.60 19.38 8.39
CA LYS A 98 5.92 20.46 7.45
C LYS A 98 4.78 20.77 6.45
N GLY A 99 3.54 20.72 6.92
CA GLY A 99 2.33 20.97 6.12
C GLY A 99 1.80 19.75 5.37
N THR A 100 2.38 18.56 5.59
CA THR A 100 1.91 17.31 5.01
C THR A 100 1.26 16.44 6.10
N PRO A 101 -0.04 16.14 6.01
CA PRO A 101 -0.68 15.19 6.91
C PRO A 101 -0.19 13.77 6.64
N MET A 102 0.11 13.02 7.69
CA MET A 102 0.67 11.66 7.61
C MET A 102 0.03 10.75 8.67
N LEU A 103 0.08 9.45 8.41
CA LEU A 103 -0.20 8.42 9.41
C LEU A 103 1.09 8.05 10.12
N PHE A 104 1.12 8.16 11.44
CA PHE A 104 2.26 7.78 12.26
C PHE A 104 1.94 6.55 13.09
N ALA A 105 2.97 5.78 13.39
CA ALA A 105 2.93 4.75 14.42
C ALA A 105 4.24 4.77 15.22
N GLU A 106 4.16 4.55 16.53
CA GLU A 106 5.33 4.46 17.40
C GLU A 106 5.21 3.36 18.45
N ARG A 107 6.37 2.85 18.85
CA ARG A 107 6.54 1.94 19.98
C ARG A 107 7.99 1.99 20.48
N ASP A 108 8.16 2.24 21.77
CA ASP A 108 9.48 2.41 22.41
C ASP A 108 10.33 3.46 21.66
N ARG A 109 11.42 3.04 21.02
CA ARG A 109 12.32 3.91 20.24
C ARG A 109 12.13 3.77 18.71
N LEU A 110 11.08 3.09 18.29
CA LEU A 110 10.78 2.82 16.88
C LEU A 110 9.58 3.65 16.45
N ALA A 111 9.66 4.22 15.25
CA ALA A 111 8.59 4.97 14.64
C ALA A 111 8.49 4.68 13.14
N LEU A 112 7.29 4.89 12.61
CA LEU A 112 6.96 4.80 11.19
C LEU A 112 6.09 6.00 10.82
N ALA A 113 6.28 6.53 9.62
CA ALA A 113 5.41 7.51 9.00
C ALA A 113 5.00 7.03 7.61
N LEU A 114 3.72 7.19 7.25
CA LEU A 114 3.19 7.01 5.91
C LEU A 114 2.58 8.32 5.44
N ALA A 115 3.11 8.82 4.32
CA ALA A 115 2.66 10.03 3.63
C ALA A 115 1.92 9.71 2.34
#